data_AF-A0A850M152-F1
#
_entry.id   AF-A0A850M152-F1
#
_cell.length_a   1.000
_cell.length_b   1.000
_cell.length_c   1.000
_cell.angle_alpha   90.00
_cell.angle_beta   90.00
_cell.angle_gamma   90.00
#
_symmetry.space_group_name_H-M   'P 1'
#
loop_
_entity.id
_entity.type
_entity.pdbx_description
1 polymer ?
#
loop_
_entity_poly.entity_id
_entity_poly.type
_entity_poly.pdbx_seq_one_letter_code
_entity_poly.pdbx_strand_id
1 'polypeptide(L)' 'MVQTLNIEIDDDAMKKLKEMADKTGINISRMCRHILEEFTYQGKVYGGLWNEGPGKRILIDYPKYSSRVIKLTNAQLKG' A
#
# COMPACT_ATOMS: atom_id res chain seq x y z
N MET A 1 16.00 2.94 16.57
CA MET A 1 15.24 4.06 17.16
C MET A 1 13.77 3.87 16.81
N VAL A 2 12.85 4.08 17.76
CA VAL A 2 11.40 4.01 17.51
C VAL A 2 10.89 5.43 17.31
N GLN A 3 10.07 5.66 16.28
CA GLN A 3 9.41 6.94 16.01
C GLN A 3 7.90 6.80 16.21
N THR A 4 7.25 7.87 16.70
CA THR A 4 5.80 7.94 16.86
C THR A 4 5.20 8.81 15.76
N LEU A 5 4.20 8.26 15.06
CA LEU A 5 3.44 8.96 14.03
C LEU A 5 1.98 9.06 14.48
N ASN A 6 1.44 10.29 14.50
CA ASN A 6 0.00 10.52 14.68
C ASN A 6 -0.62 10.72 13.30
N ILE A 7 -1.68 9.96 13.01
CA ILE A 7 -2.38 9.96 11.72
C ILE A 7 -3.86 10.19 11.96
N GLU A 8 -4.44 11.11 11.22
CA GLU A 8 -5.88 11.29 11.14
C GLU A 8 -6.43 10.30 10.11
N ILE A 9 -7.50 9.60 10.49
CA ILE A 9 -8.22 8.65 9.63
C ILE A 9 -9.71 8.90 9.79
N ASP A 10 -10.46 8.68 8.72
CA ASP A 10 -11.92 8.75 8.77
C ASP A 10 -12.54 7.53 9.48
N ASP A 11 -13.83 7.65 9.82
CA ASP A 11 -14.57 6.63 10.56
C ASP A 11 -14.66 5.28 9.82
N ASP A 12 -14.70 5.30 8.48
CA ASP A 12 -14.79 4.08 7.68
C ASP A 12 -13.47 3.31 7.68
N ALA A 13 -12.34 4.01 7.51
CA ALA A 13 -11.01 3.45 7.63
C ALA A 13 -10.78 2.88 9.03
N MET A 14 -11.16 3.63 10.08
CA MET A 14 -11.04 3.18 11.47
C MET A 14 -11.87 1.92 11.74
N LYS A 15 -13.12 1.87 11.24
CA LYS A 15 -13.99 0.70 11.36
C LYS A 15 -13.35 -0.54 10.71
N LYS A 16 -12.86 -0.42 9.47
CA LYS A 16 -12.20 -1.53 8.76
C LYS A 16 -10.94 -2.02 9.47
N LEU A 17 -10.11 -1.10 9.98
CA LEU A 17 -8.92 -1.44 10.76
C LEU A 17 -9.29 -2.21 12.04
N LYS A 18 -10.34 -1.77 12.73
CA LYS A 18 -10.85 -2.44 13.93
C LYS A 18 -11.37 -3.85 13.62
N GLU A 19 -12.15 -4.01 12.54
CA GLU A 19 -12.63 -5.33 12.13
C GLU A 19 -11.49 -6.30 11.81
N MET A 20 -10.41 -5.83 11.16
CA MET A 20 -9.21 -6.66 10.91
C MET A 20 -8.50 -7.03 12.22
N ALA A 21 -8.36 -6.07 13.14
CA ALA A 21 -7.74 -6.28 14.44
C ALA A 21 -8.52 -7.30 15.29
N ASP A 22 -9.84 -7.14 15.37
CA ASP A 22 -10.74 -8.02 16.12
C ASP A 22 -10.71 -9.46 15.56
N LYS A 23 -10.72 -9.62 14.22
CA LYS A 23 -10.64 -10.94 13.56
C LYS A 23 -9.32 -11.68 13.83
N THR A 24 -8.24 -10.94 14.10
CA THR A 24 -6.90 -11.50 14.31
C THR A 24 -6.51 -11.55 15.79
N GLY A 25 -7.34 -11.01 16.69
CA GLY A 25 -7.10 -11.00 18.13
C GLY A 25 -5.97 -10.07 18.57
N ILE A 26 -5.55 -9.12 17.73
CA ILE A 26 -4.52 -8.14 18.09
C ILE A 26 -5.13 -6.76 18.26
N ASN A 27 -4.50 -5.90 19.07
CA ASN A 27 -4.96 -4.51 19.18
C ASN A 27 -4.71 -3.72 17.89
N ILE A 28 -5.49 -2.66 17.71
CA ILE A 28 -5.46 -1.86 16.49
C ILE A 28 -4.09 -1.23 16.22
N SER A 29 -3.39 -0.74 17.24
CA SER A 29 -2.07 -0.12 17.09
C SER A 29 -1.04 -1.11 16.55
N ARG A 30 -1.12 -2.37 16.99
CA ARG A 30 -0.25 -3.46 16.51
C ARG A 30 -0.63 -3.88 15.10
N MET A 31 -1.92 -3.91 14.77
CA MET A 31 -2.39 -4.14 13.40
C MET A 31 -1.86 -3.06 12.45
N CYS A 32 -2.02 -1.78 12.78
CA CYS A 32 -1.51 -0.67 11.98
C CYS A 32 0.01 -0.76 11.78
N ARG A 33 0.74 -1.13 12.84
CA ARG A 33 2.18 -1.36 12.75
C ARG A 33 2.51 -2.47 11.74
N HIS A 34 1.87 -3.63 11.84
CA HIS A 34 2.12 -4.73 10.92
C HIS A 34 1.76 -4.39 9.47
N ILE A 35 0.65 -3.67 9.24
CA ILE A 35 0.30 -3.20 7.90
C ILE A 35 1.40 -2.28 7.32
N LEU A 36 1.92 -1.35 8.13
CA LEU A 36 3.00 -0.45 7.71
C LEU A 36 4.32 -1.20 7.51
N GLU A 37 4.65 -2.16 8.37
CA GLU A 37 5.84 -3.02 8.22
C GLU A 37 5.79 -3.81 6.91
N GLU A 38 4.67 -4.48 6.62
CA GLU A 38 4.50 -5.23 5.37
C GLU A 38 4.48 -4.32 4.14
N PHE A 39 3.83 -3.16 4.23
CA PHE A 39 3.85 -2.17 3.16
C PHE A 39 5.27 -1.66 2.88
N THR A 40 6.06 -1.36 3.91
CA THR A 40 7.45 -0.91 3.71
C THR A 40 8.36 -2.04 3.23
N TYR A 41 8.02 -3.30 3.50
CA TYR A 41 8.75 -4.47 3.02
C TYR A 41 8.49 -4.75 1.52
N GLN A 42 7.23 -4.79 1.08
CA GLN A 42 6.89 -5.18 -0.30
C GLN A 42 6.24 -4.09 -1.14
N GLY A 43 5.58 -3.12 -0.52
CA GLY A 43 4.85 -2.05 -1.20
C GLY A 43 5.74 -1.12 -2.00
N LYS A 44 5.10 -0.43 -2.96
CA LYS A 44 5.73 0.63 -3.75
C LYS A 44 4.82 1.85 -3.80
N VAL A 45 5.46 3.02 -3.78
CA VAL A 45 4.80 4.30 -4.04
C VAL A 45 5.38 4.86 -5.34
N TYR A 46 4.53 5.10 -6.32
CA TYR A 46 4.90 5.76 -7.56
C TYR A 46 4.35 7.19 -7.56
N GLY A 47 5.19 8.15 -7.93
CA GLY A 47 4.81 9.55 -8.11
C GLY A 47 4.90 9.93 -9.58
N GLY A 48 4.02 10.83 -10.02
CA GLY A 48 4.09 11.39 -11.37
C GLY A 48 3.39 12.74 -11.46
N LEU A 49 3.70 13.51 -12.51
CA LEU A 49 2.92 14.70 -12.83
C LEU A 49 1.52 14.25 -13.29
N TRP A 50 0.50 15.00 -12.87
CA TRP A 50 -0.86 14.80 -13.36
C TRP A 50 -0.97 15.50 -14.73
N ASN A 51 -0.97 14.75 -15.83
CA ASN A 51 -0.88 15.35 -17.17
C ASN A 51 -2.12 16.18 -17.56
N GLU A 52 -3.25 16.03 -16.86
CA GLU A 52 -4.54 16.66 -17.20
C GLU A 52 -4.85 17.91 -16.35
N GLY A 53 -3.93 18.37 -15.50
CA GLY A 53 -4.18 19.51 -14.60
C GLY A 53 -3.07 19.75 -13.59
N PRO A 54 -3.17 20.83 -12.78
CA PRO A 54 -2.17 21.10 -11.75
C PRO A 54 -2.22 20.01 -10.66
N GLY A 55 -1.16 19.22 -10.53
CA GLY A 55 -1.08 18.23 -9.46
C GLY A 55 0.02 17.18 -9.60
N LYS A 56 0.24 16.44 -8.52
CA LYS A 56 1.04 15.21 -8.50
C LYS A 56 0.11 14.03 -8.26
N ARG A 57 0.24 12.99 -9.07
CA ARG A 57 -0.36 11.69 -8.82
C ARG A 57 0.52 10.91 -7.85
N ILE A 58 -0.09 10.28 -6.85
CA ILE A 58 0.53 9.26 -6.01
C ILE A 58 -0.23 7.95 -6.25
N LEU A 59 0.49 6.89 -6.58
CA LEU A 59 -0.05 5.53 -6.71
C LEU A 59 0.60 4.65 -5.65
N ILE A 60 -0.23 4.08 -4.78
CA ILE A 60 0.17 3.11 -3.76
C ILE A 60 -0.10 1.71 -4.33
N ASP A 61 0.93 0.88 -4.43
CA ASP A 61 0.88 -0.49 -4.98
C ASP A 61 1.24 -1.49 -3.87
N TYR A 62 0.24 -2.25 -3.40
CA TYR A 62 0.38 -3.25 -2.33
C TYR A 62 -0.78 -4.28 -2.31
N PRO A 63 -0.51 -5.59 -2.13
CA PRO A 63 0.82 -6.20 -2.16
C PRO A 63 1.39 -6.17 -3.58
N LYS A 64 2.70 -5.98 -3.69
CA LYS A 64 3.37 -5.89 -4.99
C LYS A 64 3.13 -7.16 -5.80
N TYR A 65 2.52 -7.01 -6.97
CA TYR A 65 2.21 -8.11 -7.88
C TYR A 65 1.31 -9.20 -7.26
N SER A 66 0.11 -8.83 -6.79
CA SER A 66 -0.97 -9.80 -6.51
C SER A 66 -1.30 -10.71 -7.72
N SER A 67 -0.78 -10.39 -8.91
CA SER A 67 -0.70 -11.23 -10.10
C SER A 67 0.73 -11.23 -10.68
N ARG A 68 1.22 -12.39 -11.17
CA ARG A 68 2.56 -12.52 -11.78
C ARG A 68 2.73 -11.55 -12.97
N VAL A 69 3.75 -10.69 -12.91
CA VAL A 69 4.17 -9.89 -14.07
C VAL A 69 5.07 -10.74 -14.96
N ILE A 70 4.59 -11.05 -16.16
CA ILE A 70 5.39 -11.67 -17.22
C ILE A 70 6.05 -10.53 -18.00
N LYS A 71 7.39 -10.45 -17.96
CA LYS A 71 8.15 -9.53 -18.80
C LYS A 71 8.56 -10.27 -20.07
N LEU A 72 8.11 -9.79 -21.23
CA LEU A 72 8.51 -10.30 -22.54
C LEU A 72 9.59 -9.41 -23.14
N THR A 73 10.60 -10.03 -23.76
CA THR A 73 11.63 -9.34 -24.53
C THR A 73 11.11 -9.01 -25.94
N ASN A 74 11.72 -8.03 -26.61
CA ASN A 74 11.38 -7.69 -28.01
C ASN A 74 11.55 -8.87 -28.97
N ALA A 75 12.44 -9.82 -28.68
CA ALA A 75 12.60 -11.05 -29.44
C ALA A 75 11.39 -11.99 -29.29
N GLN A 76 10.72 -11.98 -28.12
CA GLN A 76 9.53 -12.80 -27.86
C GLN A 76 8.23 -12.18 -28.38
N LEU A 77 8.21 -10.87 -28.65
CA LEU A 77 7.03 -10.15 -29.18
C LEU A 77 6.90 -10.23 -30.71
N LYS A 78 7.96 -10.65 -31.41
CA LYS A 78 8.01 -10.72 -32.88
C LYS A 78 7.85 -12.14 -33.44
N GLY A 79 7.37 -13.07 -32.60
CA GLY A 79 7.07 -14.46 -32.99
C GLY A 79 5.76 -14.58 -33.73
#